data_AF-A0A925FM88-F1
#
_entry.id   AF-A0A925FM88-F1
#
_cell.length_a   1.000
_cell.length_b   1.000
_cell.length_c   1.000
_cell.angle_alpha   90.00
_cell.angle_beta   90.00
_cell.angle_gamma   90.00
#
_symmetry.space_group_name_H-M   'P 1'
#
loop_
_entity.id
_entity.type
_entity.pdbx_description
1 polymer ?
#
loop_
_entity_poly.entity_id
_entity_poly.type
_entity_poly.pdbx_seq_one_letter_code
_entity_poly.pdbx_strand_id
1 'polypeptide(L)'
;TFFDTAEAIKSKTDDDVQIVNTICSATKDRQEAARALAGMVDAFFIIGGRHSSNSVKLLGVCKEHCEKSFLIETEDEINGADLVGMKTVGVTAGASTPEWLIRKVVAHLKNIGNDSAGEMALK
;
A
#
# COMPACT_ATOMS: atom_id res chain seq x y z
N THR A 1 -9.67 -7.70 16.16
CA THR A 1 -8.78 -8.48 15.27
C THR A 1 -9.41 -9.85 15.00
N PHE A 2 -8.84 -10.70 14.14
CA PHE A 2 -9.37 -12.06 13.92
C PHE A 2 -9.50 -12.83 15.24
N PHE A 3 -8.47 -12.75 16.09
CA PHE A 3 -8.46 -13.42 17.39
C PHE A 3 -9.53 -12.85 18.34
N ASP A 4 -9.65 -11.52 18.45
CA ASP A 4 -10.67 -10.92 19.33
C ASP A 4 -12.09 -11.33 18.91
N THR A 5 -12.36 -11.41 17.60
CA THR A 5 -13.66 -11.87 17.09
C THR A 5 -13.86 -13.36 17.38
N ALA A 6 -12.83 -14.18 17.19
CA ALA A 6 -12.92 -15.61 17.45
C ALA A 6 -13.14 -15.92 18.95
N GLU A 7 -12.47 -15.20 19.85
CA GLU A 7 -12.68 -15.30 21.30
C GLU A 7 -14.08 -14.82 21.72
N ALA A 8 -14.57 -13.73 21.11
CA ALA A 8 -15.92 -13.22 21.38
C ALA A 8 -17.01 -14.20 20.93
N ILE A 9 -16.78 -15.00 19.88
CA ILE A 9 -17.71 -16.05 19.46
C ILE A 9 -17.63 -17.25 20.41
N LYS A 10 -16.41 -17.68 20.76
CA LYS A 10 -16.20 -18.83 21.66
C LYS A 10 -16.80 -18.60 23.04
N SER A 11 -16.84 -17.36 23.53
CA SER A 11 -17.48 -17.03 24.82
C SER A 11 -19.02 -16.99 24.79
N LYS A 12 -19.64 -17.18 23.62
CA LYS A 12 -21.10 -17.09 23.42
C LYS A 12 -21.77 -18.41 23.02
N THR A 13 -21.02 -19.51 22.95
CA THR A 13 -21.56 -20.83 22.65
C THR A 13 -20.91 -21.89 23.53
N ASP A 14 -21.69 -22.91 23.89
CA ASP A 14 -21.22 -24.11 24.59
C ASP A 14 -20.75 -25.20 23.61
N ASP A 15 -20.87 -24.95 22.29
CA ASP A 15 -20.44 -25.88 21.23
C ASP A 15 -18.91 -25.95 21.12
N ASP A 16 -18.39 -27.11 20.66
CA ASP A 16 -16.97 -27.26 20.33
C ASP A 16 -16.63 -26.54 19.01
N VAL A 17 -16.17 -25.29 19.13
CA VAL A 17 -15.81 -24.43 17.99
C VAL A 17 -14.32 -24.55 17.65
N GLN A 18 -14.03 -25.01 16.43
CA GLN A 18 -12.68 -24.97 15.87
C GLN A 18 -12.38 -23.62 15.21
N ILE A 19 -11.33 -22.95 15.68
CA ILE A 19 -10.84 -21.69 15.11
C ILE A 19 -9.62 -21.99 14.24
N VAL A 20 -9.75 -21.78 12.93
CA VAL A 20 -8.67 -21.95 11.96
C VAL A 20 -8.34 -20.60 11.32
N ASN A 21 -7.15 -20.08 11.59
CA ASN A 21 -6.68 -18.84 10.98
C ASN A 21 -6.09 -19.13 9.58
N THR A 22 -6.78 -18.67 8.54
CA THR A 22 -6.35 -18.82 7.14
C THR A 22 -5.77 -17.54 6.53
N ILE A 23 -5.49 -16.52 7.37
CA ILE A 23 -4.90 -15.26 6.90
C ILE A 23 -3.47 -15.52 6.41
N CYS A 24 -3.22 -15.16 5.16
CA CYS A 24 -1.94 -15.36 4.51
C CYS A 24 -0.83 -14.48 5.11
N SER A 25 0.28 -15.10 5.53
CA SER A 25 1.48 -14.40 6.01
C SER A 25 2.02 -13.39 5.00
N ALA A 26 1.91 -13.68 3.70
CA ALA A 26 2.37 -12.78 2.64
C ALA A 26 1.62 -11.43 2.61
N THR A 27 0.45 -11.33 3.24
CA THR A 27 -0.23 -10.04 3.44
C THR A 27 0.43 -9.23 4.55
N LYS A 28 0.81 -9.89 5.63
CA LYS A 28 1.53 -9.28 6.76
C LYS A 28 2.92 -8.82 6.32
N ASP A 29 3.67 -9.66 5.62
CA ASP A 29 5.02 -9.34 5.15
C ASP A 29 5.00 -8.11 4.21
N ARG A 30 3.99 -8.01 3.33
CA ARG A 30 3.81 -6.82 2.48
C ARG A 30 3.49 -5.56 3.28
N GLN A 31 2.67 -5.67 4.32
CA GLN A 31 2.37 -4.52 5.19
C GLN A 31 3.61 -4.08 5.98
N GLU A 32 4.41 -5.01 6.49
CA GLU A 32 5.66 -4.66 7.18
C GLU A 32 6.68 -4.04 6.24
N ALA A 33 6.86 -4.57 5.04
CA ALA A 33 7.72 -3.99 4.02
C ALA A 33 7.25 -2.60 3.59
N ALA A 34 5.94 -2.42 3.35
CA ALA A 34 5.35 -1.13 3.01
C ALA A 34 5.51 -0.11 4.15
N ARG A 35 5.34 -0.54 5.41
CA ARG A 35 5.57 0.30 6.60
C ARG A 35 7.01 0.77 6.68
N ALA A 36 7.96 -0.14 6.53
CA ALA A 36 9.38 0.19 6.57
C ALA A 36 9.75 1.19 5.46
N LEU A 37 9.24 0.98 4.24
CA LEU A 37 9.49 1.86 3.11
C LEU A 37 8.84 3.25 3.29
N ALA A 38 7.63 3.30 3.87
CA ALA A 38 6.91 4.54 4.07
C ALA A 38 7.68 5.55 4.94
N GLY A 39 8.44 5.08 5.93
CA GLY A 39 9.30 5.95 6.75
C GLY A 39 10.54 6.51 6.03
N MET A 40 10.77 6.16 4.76
CA MET A 40 11.99 6.50 4.01
C MET A 40 11.75 7.36 2.77
N VAL A 41 10.50 7.80 2.54
CA VAL A 41 10.07 8.50 1.33
C VAL A 41 9.18 9.71 1.65
N ASP A 42 9.17 10.69 0.75
CA ASP A 42 8.40 11.94 0.91
C ASP A 42 6.94 11.78 0.44
N ALA A 43 6.71 10.88 -0.52
CA ALA A 43 5.39 10.48 -0.99
C ALA A 43 5.37 8.97 -1.31
N PHE A 44 4.19 8.36 -1.22
CA PHE A 44 4.01 6.92 -1.42
C PHE A 44 2.82 6.61 -2.31
N PHE A 45 3.00 5.80 -3.36
CA PHE A 45 1.92 5.34 -4.22
C PHE A 45 1.65 3.85 -4.01
N ILE A 46 0.40 3.52 -3.73
CA ILE A 46 -0.11 2.16 -3.58
C ILE A 46 -0.96 1.87 -4.81
N ILE A 47 -0.54 0.91 -5.63
CA ILE A 47 -1.24 0.54 -6.87
C ILE A 47 -2.21 -0.60 -6.58
N GLY A 48 -3.51 -0.36 -6.72
CA GLY A 48 -4.53 -1.40 -6.65
C GLY A 48 -5.94 -0.86 -6.43
N GLY A 49 -6.92 -1.77 -6.53
CA GLY A 49 -8.33 -1.39 -6.52
C GLY A 49 -8.79 -0.70 -5.22
N ARG A 50 -9.64 0.32 -5.33
CA ARG A 50 -10.21 1.05 -4.17
C ARG A 50 -11.11 0.18 -3.29
N HIS A 51 -11.68 -0.88 -3.87
CA HIS A 51 -12.50 -1.86 -3.17
C HIS A 51 -11.71 -3.08 -2.68
N SER A 52 -10.40 -3.15 -2.96
CA SER A 52 -9.54 -4.22 -2.45
C SER A 52 -9.21 -3.96 -0.98
N SER A 53 -9.69 -4.83 -0.09
CA SER A 53 -9.36 -4.75 1.34
C SER A 53 -7.85 -4.77 1.60
N ASN A 54 -7.06 -5.45 0.75
CA ASN A 54 -5.61 -5.48 0.90
C ASN A 54 -4.97 -4.15 0.50
N SER A 55 -5.41 -3.53 -0.59
CA SER A 55 -4.89 -2.24 -1.04
C SER A 55 -5.26 -1.12 -0.06
N VAL A 56 -6.49 -1.12 0.46
CA VAL A 56 -6.95 -0.16 1.47
C VAL A 56 -6.16 -0.32 2.78
N LYS A 57 -5.89 -1.55 3.21
CA LYS A 57 -5.03 -1.80 4.40
C LYS A 57 -3.61 -1.31 4.17
N LEU A 58 -3.02 -1.55 2.99
CA LEU A 58 -1.68 -1.05 2.66
C LEU A 58 -1.63 0.48 2.69
N LEU A 59 -2.63 1.16 2.13
CA LEU A 59 -2.74 2.63 2.22
C LEU A 59 -2.76 3.09 3.69
N GLY A 60 -3.58 2.45 4.53
CA GLY A 60 -3.65 2.77 5.96
C GLY A 60 -2.29 2.66 6.64
N VAL A 61 -1.57 1.56 6.38
CA VAL A 61 -0.23 1.32 6.93
C VAL A 61 0.80 2.35 6.45
N CYS A 62 0.80 2.69 5.16
CA CYS A 62 1.72 3.71 4.64
C CYS A 62 1.42 5.10 5.24
N LYS A 63 0.14 5.44 5.42
CA LYS A 63 -0.28 6.72 6.04
C LYS A 63 0.16 6.89 7.49
N GLU A 64 0.48 5.82 8.21
CA GLU A 64 1.05 5.90 9.56
C GLU A 64 2.43 6.59 9.57
N HIS A 65 3.19 6.52 8.47
CA HIS A 65 4.56 7.02 8.39
C HIS A 65 4.82 8.02 7.24
N CYS A 66 3.95 8.05 6.24
CA CYS A 66 4.01 8.97 5.11
C CYS A 66 2.61 9.53 4.85
N GLU A 67 2.34 10.75 5.33
CA GLU A 67 1.03 11.40 5.18
C GLU A 67 0.60 11.51 3.70
N LYS A 68 1.56 11.78 2.81
CA LYS A 68 1.40 11.81 1.36
C LYS A 68 1.40 10.41 0.73
N SER A 69 0.52 9.55 1.23
CA SER A 69 0.27 8.23 0.65
C SER A 69 -1.03 8.22 -0.16
N PHE A 70 -0.94 7.72 -1.40
CA PHE A 70 -2.03 7.74 -2.38
C PHE A 70 -2.36 6.33 -2.87
N LEU A 71 -3.66 6.02 -2.96
CA LEU A 71 -4.17 4.80 -3.58
C LEU A 71 -4.65 5.13 -4.99
N ILE A 72 -4.05 4.48 -5.99
CA ILE A 72 -4.30 4.69 -7.41
C ILE A 72 -4.57 3.35 -8.10
N GLU A 73 -5.42 3.35 -9.12
CA GLU A 73 -5.69 2.21 -9.99
C GLU A 73 -4.89 2.32 -11.29
N THR A 74 -4.62 3.53 -11.77
CA THR A 74 -3.77 3.79 -12.95
C THR A 74 -2.80 4.95 -12.75
N GLU A 75 -1.84 5.11 -13.65
CA GLU A 75 -0.91 6.24 -13.64
C GLU A 75 -1.59 7.60 -13.93
N ASP A 76 -2.75 7.60 -14.59
CA ASP A 76 -3.50 8.81 -14.92
C ASP A 76 -4.04 9.53 -13.67
N GLU A 77 -4.10 8.82 -12.54
CA GLU A 77 -4.52 9.37 -11.25
C GLU A 77 -3.38 10.10 -10.50
N ILE A 78 -2.16 10.09 -11.04
CA ILE A 78 -1.01 10.77 -10.44
C ILE A 78 -1.06 12.25 -10.81
N ASN A 79 -1.22 13.11 -9.81
CA ASN A 79 -1.14 14.55 -9.99
C ASN A 79 0.31 15.03 -9.76
N GLY A 80 0.93 15.60 -10.79
CA GLY A 80 2.28 16.17 -10.69
C GLY A 80 2.42 17.24 -9.61
N ALA A 81 1.35 17.96 -9.26
CA ALA A 81 1.37 18.93 -8.17
C ALA A 81 1.68 18.30 -6.80
N ASP A 82 1.28 17.05 -6.57
CA ASP A 82 1.53 16.34 -5.31
C ASP A 82 3.01 15.96 -5.14
N LEU A 83 3.74 15.92 -6.27
CA LEU A 83 5.14 15.55 -6.37
C LEU A 83 6.10 16.75 -6.28
N VAL A 84 5.58 17.98 -6.31
CA VAL A 84 6.42 19.20 -6.24
C VAL A 84 7.20 19.22 -4.91
N GLY A 85 8.52 19.30 -5.02
CA GLY A 85 9.43 19.34 -3.87
C GLY A 85 9.68 18.00 -3.19
N MET A 86 9.11 16.90 -3.70
CA MET A 86 9.41 15.55 -3.22
C MET A 86 10.74 15.07 -3.81
N LYS A 87 11.62 14.50 -2.99
CA LYS A 87 12.92 13.97 -3.42
C LYS A 87 12.88 12.47 -3.60
N THR A 88 12.13 11.77 -2.77
CA THR A 88 12.01 10.32 -2.80
C THR A 88 10.55 9.91 -2.84
N VAL A 89 10.20 9.03 -3.79
CA VAL A 89 8.86 8.46 -3.92
C VAL A 89 8.92 6.95 -3.75
N GLY A 90 8.06 6.42 -2.88
CA GLY A 90 7.87 4.99 -2.69
C GLY A 90 6.76 4.44 -3.57
N VAL A 91 6.92 3.23 -4.10
CA VAL A 91 5.85 2.53 -4.83
C VAL A 91 5.64 1.14 -4.27
N THR A 92 4.38 0.77 -4.03
CA THR A 92 3.98 -0.62 -3.75
C THR A 92 2.73 -0.99 -4.51
N ALA A 93 2.37 -2.28 -4.49
CA ALA A 93 1.22 -2.77 -5.20
C ALA A 93 0.46 -3.83 -4.38
N GLY A 94 -0.86 -3.83 -4.53
CA GLY A 94 -1.72 -4.88 -4.02
C GLY A 94 -1.42 -6.24 -4.67
N ALA A 95 -1.81 -7.32 -3.99
CA ALA A 95 -1.51 -8.69 -4.45
C ALA A 95 -2.13 -9.04 -5.83
N SER A 96 -3.22 -8.37 -6.21
CA SER A 96 -3.92 -8.57 -7.48
C SER A 96 -3.46 -7.63 -8.60
N THR A 97 -2.47 -6.78 -8.33
CA THR A 97 -2.00 -5.78 -9.29
C THR A 97 -0.97 -6.40 -10.23
N PRO A 98 -1.17 -6.36 -11.55
CA PRO A 98 -0.25 -6.98 -12.50
C PRO A 98 1.03 -6.16 -12.69
N GLU A 99 2.13 -6.86 -12.95
CA GLU A 99 3.48 -6.28 -13.11
C GLU A 99 3.56 -5.19 -14.20
N TRP A 100 2.83 -5.35 -15.30
CA TRP A 100 2.83 -4.35 -16.39
C TRP A 100 2.28 -3.00 -15.94
N LEU A 101 1.29 -2.99 -15.03
CA LEU A 101 0.69 -1.78 -14.49
C LEU A 101 1.66 -1.10 -13.52
N ILE A 102 2.36 -1.89 -12.70
CA ILE A 102 3.42 -1.40 -11.82
C ILE A 102 4.50 -0.69 -12.65
N ARG A 103 4.94 -1.30 -13.75
CA ARG A 103 5.94 -0.70 -14.65
C ARG A 103 5.45 0.59 -15.30
N LYS A 104 4.18 0.65 -15.69
CA LYS A 104 3.56 1.83 -16.30
C LYS A 104 3.56 3.02 -15.33
N VAL A 105 3.14 2.79 -14.09
CA VAL A 105 3.18 3.78 -13.00
C VAL A 105 4.60 4.24 -12.71
N VAL A 106 5.55 3.31 -12.56
CA VAL A 106 6.96 3.64 -12.30
C VAL A 106 7.56 4.48 -13.44
N ALA A 107 7.27 4.13 -14.70
CA ALA A 107 7.74 4.91 -15.84
C ALA A 107 7.14 6.32 -15.86
N HIS A 108 5.85 6.44 -15.54
CA HIS A 108 5.17 7.73 -15.45
C HIS A 108 5.79 8.64 -14.37
N LEU A 109 6.02 8.09 -13.17
CA LEU A 109 6.69 8.81 -12.08
C LEU A 109 8.10 9.27 -12.45
N LYS A 110 8.87 8.46 -13.19
CA LYS A 110 10.20 8.86 -13.69
C LYS A 110 10.13 10.03 -14.65
N ASN A 111 9.14 10.03 -15.55
CA ASN A 111 8.97 11.12 -16.51
C ASN A 111 8.68 12.45 -15.80
N ILE A 112 7.77 12.44 -14.82
CA ILE A 112 7.47 13.64 -14.01
C ILE A 112 8.71 14.15 -13.26
N GLY A 113 9.50 13.22 -12.70
CA GLY A 113 10.73 13.54 -11.97
C GLY A 113 11.83 14.13 -12.83
N ASN A 114 11.87 13.82 -14.12
CA ASN A 114 12.87 14.37 -15.05
C ASN A 114 12.49 15.75 -15.60
N ASP A 115 11.19 16.03 -15.71
CA ASP A 115 10.68 17.33 -16.20
C ASP A 115 10.73 18.43 -15.12
N SER A 116 10.74 18.02 -13.85
CA SER A 116 10.95 18.89 -12.69
C SER A 116 12.45 19.00 -12.46
N ALA A 117 13.04 20.19 -12.39
CA ALA A 117 14.50 20.42 -12.35
C ALA A 117 15.27 19.91 -11.09
N GLY A 118 14.81 18.84 -10.45
CA GLY A 118 15.48 18.14 -9.35
C GLY A 118 15.29 16.62 -9.51
N GLU A 119 16.38 15.87 -9.40
CA GLU A 119 16.42 14.42 -9.58
C GLU A 119 15.59 13.73 -8.48
N MET A 120 14.39 13.23 -8.83
CA MET A 120 13.53 12.48 -7.92
C MET A 120 13.91 10.98 -7.93
N ALA A 121 14.23 10.43 -6.75
CA ALA A 121 14.57 9.03 -6.58
C ALA A 121 13.30 8.18 -6.33
N LEU A 122 13.25 7.00 -6.95
CA LEU A 122 12.20 6.00 -6.71
C LEU A 122 12.74 4.87 -5.84
N LYS A 123 11.96 4.48 -4.82
CA LYS A 123 12.26 3.36 -3.92
C LYS A 123 11.13 2.34 -3.87
#